data_AF-C2BFT1-F1
#
_entry.id   AF-C2BFT1-F1
#
_cell.length_a   1.000
_cell.length_b   1.000
_cell.length_c   1.000
_cell.angle_alpha   90.00
_cell.angle_beta   90.00
_cell.angle_gamma   90.00
#
_symmetry.space_group_name_H-M   'P 1'
#
loop_
_entity.id
_entity.type
_entity.pdbx_description
1 polymer ?
#
loop_
_entity_poly.entity_id
_entity_poly.type
_entity_poly.pdbx_seq_one_letter_code
_entity_poly.pdbx_strand_id
1 'polypeptide(L)'
;MNVPYENLKESIDKYNKAVDDKKDEFGRENLTIKFEKGPFVAVPRVPSLHHTMGGLRIDKNCHVLNKDGNAIKGLYAAGEVTGGIHGANRVGGNAIVDTVVFGRIAGQNAADKK
;
A
#
# COMPACT_ATOMS: atom_id res chain seq x y z
N MET A 1 5.99 27.20 -7.71
CA MET A 1 4.78 26.49 -7.27
C MET A 1 3.52 27.37 -7.21
N ASN A 2 3.56 28.70 -7.44
CA ASN A 2 2.38 29.58 -7.39
C ASN A 2 1.48 29.41 -6.14
N VAL A 3 2.08 29.01 -5.02
CA VAL A 3 1.39 28.93 -3.73
C VAL A 3 1.58 30.28 -3.03
N PRO A 4 0.51 30.95 -2.56
CA PRO A 4 0.62 32.19 -1.80
C PRO A 4 1.49 32.00 -0.55
N TYR A 5 2.46 32.90 -0.35
CA TYR A 5 3.42 32.81 0.74
C TYR A 5 2.74 32.81 2.11
N GLU A 6 1.81 33.74 2.36
CA GLU A 6 1.13 33.87 3.65
C GLU A 6 0.37 32.59 4.04
N ASN A 7 -0.38 32.01 3.09
CA ASN A 7 -1.12 30.77 3.31
C ASN A 7 -0.18 29.59 3.63
N LEU A 8 0.97 29.51 2.95
CA LEU A 8 1.95 28.46 3.19
C LEU A 8 2.58 28.61 4.59
N LYS A 9 2.97 29.84 4.94
CA LYS A 9 3.56 30.14 6.26
C LYS A 9 2.57 29.81 7.38
N GLU A 10 1.33 30.28 7.27
CA GLU A 10 0.28 30.00 8.26
C GLU A 10 0.05 28.49 8.42
N SER A 11 0.03 27.74 7.31
CA SER A 11 -0.14 26.29 7.33
C SER A 11 1.04 25.58 8.03
N ILE A 12 2.27 26.02 7.78
CA ILE A 12 3.47 25.51 8.46
C ILE A 12 3.42 25.83 9.96
N ASP A 13 3.05 27.05 10.35
CA ASP A 13 2.96 27.47 11.75
C ASP A 13 1.89 26.64 12.50
N LYS A 14 0.72 26.44 11.88
CA LYS A 14 -0.35 25.57 12.41
C LYS A 14 0.12 24.13 12.58
N TYR A 15 0.79 23.57 11.58
CA TYR A 15 1.31 22.22 11.64
C TYR A 15 2.38 22.07 12.75
N ASN A 16 3.32 23.00 12.84
CA ASN A 16 4.36 22.98 13.87
C ASN A 16 3.76 23.03 15.28
N LYS A 17 2.72 23.84 15.49
CA LYS A 17 1.95 23.85 16.74
C LYS A 17 1.22 22.53 16.99
N ALA A 18 0.60 21.95 15.97
CA ALA A 18 -0.07 20.65 16.08
C ALA A 18 0.90 19.55 16.51
N VAL A 19 2.16 19.58 16.05
CA VAL A 19 3.20 18.63 16.49
C VAL A 19 3.46 18.75 18.00
N ASP A 20 3.53 19.97 18.55
CA ASP A 20 3.70 20.18 19.99
C ASP A 20 2.48 19.74 20.80
N ASP A 21 1.30 20.15 20.35
CA ASP A 21 0.03 19.89 21.04
C ASP A 21 -0.47 18.45 20.84
N LYS A 22 0.18 17.68 19.95
CA LYS A 22 -0.21 16.33 19.49
C LYS A 22 -1.66 16.27 19.01
N LYS A 23 -2.15 17.37 18.44
CA LYS A 23 -3.53 17.51 17.98
C LYS A 23 -3.56 18.25 16.65
N ASP A 24 -3.89 17.53 15.60
CA ASP A 24 -4.05 18.05 14.25
C ASP A 24 -5.52 18.29 13.92
N GLU A 25 -5.81 19.37 13.18
CA GLU A 25 -7.18 19.76 12.84
C GLU A 25 -7.87 18.78 11.88
N PHE A 26 -7.10 17.98 11.13
CA PHE A 26 -7.60 16.97 10.19
C PHE A 26 -7.55 15.55 10.76
N GLY A 27 -7.24 15.40 12.06
CA GLY A 27 -7.23 14.09 12.74
C GLY A 27 -5.98 13.25 12.46
N ARG A 28 -4.88 13.86 12.00
CA ARG A 28 -3.61 13.14 11.83
C ARG A 28 -3.05 12.71 13.18
N GLU A 29 -2.89 11.39 13.36
CA GLU A 29 -2.33 10.81 14.60
C GLU A 29 -0.79 10.82 14.64
N ASN A 30 -0.14 10.65 13.49
CA ASN A 30 1.32 10.52 13.39
C ASN A 30 1.99 11.87 13.05
N LEU A 31 2.22 12.69 14.08
CA LEU A 31 2.92 13.98 14.01
C LEU A 31 4.36 13.80 14.50
N THR A 32 5.34 14.04 13.62
CA THR A 32 6.73 13.61 13.87
C THR A 32 7.75 14.74 13.79
N ILE A 33 7.79 15.49 12.68
CA ILE A 33 8.88 16.41 12.38
C ILE A 33 8.31 17.79 12.08
N LYS A 34 8.78 18.81 12.79
CA LYS A 34 8.48 20.22 12.51
C LYS A 34 9.26 20.74 11.31
N PHE A 35 8.70 21.72 10.62
CA PHE A 35 9.36 22.45 9.53
C PHE A 35 9.94 23.76 10.06
N GLU A 36 11.17 23.73 10.56
CA GLU A 36 11.84 24.90 11.17
C GLU A 36 13.11 25.33 10.44
N LYS A 37 13.82 24.39 9.80
CA LYS A 37 15.12 24.64 9.18
C LYS A 37 15.12 24.19 7.72
N GLY A 38 15.55 25.09 6.85
CA GLY A 38 15.70 24.82 5.43
C GLY A 38 16.96 24.00 5.09
N PRO A 39 17.16 23.66 3.81
CA PRO A 39 16.34 24.09 2.67
C PRO A 39 14.97 23.39 2.63
N PHE A 40 13.92 24.15 2.30
CA PHE A 40 12.59 23.58 2.09
C PHE A 40 12.45 23.11 0.64
N VAL A 41 11.88 21.92 0.45
CA VAL A 41 11.68 21.31 -0.86
C VAL A 41 10.18 21.13 -1.09
N ALA A 42 9.75 21.42 -2.32
CA ALA A 42 8.36 21.29 -2.69
C ALA A 42 8.23 20.62 -4.06
N VAL A 43 7.32 19.65 -4.17
CA VAL A 43 7.12 18.82 -5.37
C VAL A 43 5.63 18.73 -5.67
N PRO A 44 5.16 19.13 -6.87
CA PRO A 44 3.76 18.97 -7.25
C PRO A 44 3.40 17.49 -7.38
N ARG A 45 2.20 17.10 -6.96
CA ARG A 45 1.72 15.71 -6.99
C ARG A 45 0.30 15.65 -7.55
N VAL A 46 0.01 14.57 -8.26
CA VAL A 46 -1.33 14.20 -8.74
C VAL A 46 -1.55 12.70 -8.52
N PRO A 47 -2.81 12.24 -8.39
CA PRO A 47 -3.12 10.81 -8.33
C PRO A 47 -2.67 10.07 -9.61
N SER A 48 -2.30 8.81 -9.46
CA SER A 48 -2.01 7.90 -10.58
C SER A 48 -2.48 6.49 -10.24
N LEU A 49 -2.78 5.70 -11.26
CA LEU A 49 -3.03 4.27 -11.09
C LEU A 49 -1.81 3.62 -10.46
N HIS A 50 -2.03 2.79 -9.45
CA HIS A 50 -0.95 2.28 -8.61
C HIS A 50 -0.93 0.76 -8.47
N HIS A 51 -2.08 0.11 -8.25
CA HIS A 51 -2.16 -1.31 -7.95
C HIS A 51 -3.55 -1.87 -8.26
N THR A 52 -3.64 -3.11 -8.73
CA THR A 52 -4.91 -3.81 -8.95
C THR A 52 -5.11 -4.91 -7.92
N MET A 53 -6.02 -4.71 -6.97
CA MET A 53 -6.28 -5.67 -5.87
C MET A 53 -7.02 -6.95 -6.30
N GLY A 54 -7.65 -6.93 -7.48
CA GLY A 54 -8.32 -8.09 -8.07
C GLY A 54 -7.36 -8.96 -8.86
N GLY A 55 -7.79 -10.19 -9.19
CA GLY A 55 -6.95 -11.12 -9.94
C GLY A 55 -7.46 -12.54 -9.87
N LEU A 56 -6.56 -13.50 -10.13
CA LEU A 56 -6.83 -14.93 -10.01
C LEU A 56 -7.23 -15.29 -8.57
N ARG A 57 -8.31 -16.06 -8.41
CA ARG A 57 -8.70 -16.60 -7.10
C ARG A 57 -7.76 -17.75 -6.75
N ILE A 58 -7.15 -17.67 -5.58
CA ILE A 58 -6.28 -18.73 -5.05
C ILE A 58 -6.78 -19.25 -3.70
N ASP A 59 -6.40 -20.47 -3.35
CA ASP A 59 -6.49 -20.96 -1.97
C ASP A 59 -5.23 -20.63 -1.15
N LYS A 60 -5.17 -21.07 0.11
CA LYS A 60 -4.02 -20.81 1.01
C LYS A 60 -2.73 -21.50 0.56
N ASN A 61 -2.81 -22.46 -0.36
CA ASN A 61 -1.66 -23.16 -0.93
C ASN A 61 -1.29 -22.63 -2.32
N CYS A 62 -1.88 -21.49 -2.73
CA CYS A 62 -1.66 -20.82 -4.00
C CYS A 62 -2.16 -21.59 -5.24
N HIS A 63 -3.03 -22.59 -5.09
CA HIS A 63 -3.67 -23.20 -6.26
C HIS A 63 -4.65 -22.21 -6.88
N VAL A 64 -4.60 -22.04 -8.21
CA VAL A 64 -5.61 -21.25 -8.91
C VAL A 64 -6.92 -22.01 -8.94
N LEU A 65 -8.00 -21.34 -8.57
CA LEU A 65 -9.35 -21.91 -8.52
C LEU A 65 -10.11 -21.59 -9.81
N ASN A 66 -10.85 -22.58 -10.32
CA ASN A 66 -11.80 -22.37 -11.40
C ASN A 66 -13.09 -21.67 -10.90
N LYS A 67 -14.06 -21.49 -11.80
CA LYS A 67 -15.34 -20.81 -11.47
C LYS A 67 -16.17 -21.54 -10.42
N ASP A 68 -16.02 -22.86 -10.33
CA ASP A 68 -16.71 -23.71 -9.35
C ASP A 68 -15.99 -23.77 -8.00
N GLY A 69 -14.82 -23.12 -7.88
CA GLY A 69 -13.99 -23.13 -6.67
C GLY A 69 -13.04 -24.32 -6.56
N ASN A 70 -12.93 -25.14 -7.60
CA ASN A 70 -12.02 -26.29 -7.64
C ASN A 70 -10.62 -25.88 -8.09
N ALA A 71 -9.58 -26.46 -7.48
CA ALA A 71 -8.19 -26.23 -7.87
C ALA A 71 -7.91 -26.74 -9.28
N ILE A 72 -7.27 -25.92 -10.11
CA ILE A 72 -6.78 -26.30 -11.43
C ILE A 72 -5.42 -26.98 -11.26
N LYS A 73 -5.34 -28.27 -11.59
CA LYS A 73 -4.14 -29.09 -11.40
C LYS A 73 -2.93 -28.46 -12.10
N GLY A 74 -1.86 -28.24 -11.34
CA GLY A 74 -0.58 -27.72 -11.84
C GLY A 74 -0.54 -26.21 -12.06
N LEU A 75 -1.62 -25.47 -11.78
CA LEU A 75 -1.65 -24.02 -11.94
C LEU A 75 -1.62 -23.31 -10.58
N TYR A 76 -0.56 -22.52 -10.39
CA TYR A 76 -0.33 -21.73 -9.18
C TYR A 76 -0.16 -20.25 -9.53
N ALA A 77 -0.50 -19.37 -8.60
CA ALA A 77 -0.31 -17.93 -8.75
C ALA A 77 0.05 -17.27 -7.42
N ALA A 78 0.82 -16.18 -7.49
CA ALA A 78 1.23 -15.40 -6.32
C ALA A 78 1.51 -13.93 -6.72
N GLY A 79 1.38 -13.01 -5.76
CA GLY A 79 1.57 -11.58 -5.97
C GLY A 79 0.37 -10.88 -6.59
N GLU A 80 0.60 -9.70 -7.18
CA GLU A 80 -0.46 -8.80 -7.68
C GLU A 80 -1.36 -9.39 -8.79
N VAL A 81 -0.94 -10.48 -9.43
CA VAL A 81 -1.82 -11.22 -10.37
C VAL A 81 -2.99 -11.92 -9.66
N THR A 82 -2.94 -12.04 -8.34
CA THR A 82 -3.94 -12.72 -7.52
C THR A 82 -4.92 -11.75 -6.89
N GLY A 83 -6.15 -12.23 -6.64
CA GLY A 83 -7.21 -11.46 -6.01
C GLY A 83 -7.56 -11.95 -4.61
N GLY A 84 -8.13 -11.06 -3.80
CA GLY A 84 -8.73 -11.39 -2.50
C GLY A 84 -7.83 -11.11 -1.28
N ILE A 85 -6.52 -11.05 -1.45
CA ILE A 85 -5.55 -10.77 -0.37
C ILE A 85 -5.73 -9.34 0.19
N HIS A 86 -5.99 -8.38 -0.70
CA HIS A 86 -6.07 -6.96 -0.34
C HIS A 86 -7.50 -6.42 -0.29
N GLY A 87 -8.52 -7.23 -0.60
CA GLY A 87 -9.92 -6.79 -0.64
C GLY A 87 -10.13 -5.55 -1.52
N ALA A 88 -10.83 -4.55 -0.98
CA ALA A 88 -11.14 -3.32 -1.71
C ALA A 88 -9.99 -2.29 -1.71
N ASN A 89 -9.01 -2.39 -0.80
CA ASN A 89 -7.92 -1.43 -0.67
C ASN A 89 -6.67 -2.06 -0.07
N ARG A 90 -5.55 -1.93 -0.77
CA ARG A 90 -4.26 -2.41 -0.27
C ARG A 90 -3.64 -1.40 0.70
N VAL A 91 -3.21 -1.87 1.88
CA VAL A 91 -2.39 -1.08 2.82
C VAL A 91 -0.95 -0.96 2.32
N GLY A 92 -0.34 0.20 2.50
CA GLY A 92 1.06 0.45 2.14
C GLY A 92 2.01 -0.58 2.78
N GLY A 93 2.94 -1.13 1.99
CA GLY A 93 3.86 -2.18 2.42
C GLY A 93 3.37 -3.62 2.19
N ASN A 94 2.06 -3.87 2.17
CA ASN A 94 1.54 -5.25 2.11
C ASN A 94 1.82 -6.00 0.79
N ALA A 95 1.98 -5.31 -0.36
CA ALA A 95 2.25 -5.98 -1.63
C ALA A 95 3.61 -6.71 -1.65
N ILE A 96 4.64 -6.10 -1.04
CA ILE A 96 5.96 -6.74 -0.97
C ILE A 96 5.87 -8.00 -0.10
N VAL A 97 5.18 -7.91 1.03
CA VAL A 97 4.95 -9.07 1.92
C VAL A 97 4.16 -10.16 1.20
N ASP A 98 3.11 -9.80 0.46
CA ASP A 98 2.33 -10.72 -0.37
C ASP A 98 3.24 -11.48 -1.36
N THR A 99 3.96 -10.76 -2.22
CA THR A 99 4.82 -11.39 -3.24
C THR A 99 5.85 -12.35 -2.65
N VAL A 100 6.46 -12.01 -1.51
CA VAL A 100 7.45 -12.86 -0.84
C VAL A 100 6.80 -14.09 -0.21
N VAL A 101 5.71 -13.91 0.54
CA VAL A 101 5.06 -14.99 1.29
C VAL A 101 4.36 -15.95 0.33
N PHE A 102 3.45 -15.45 -0.52
CA PHE A 102 2.71 -16.30 -1.45
C PHE A 102 3.60 -16.79 -2.59
N GLY A 103 4.62 -16.03 -3.00
CA GLY A 103 5.60 -16.52 -3.97
C GLY A 103 6.36 -17.75 -3.46
N ARG A 104 6.77 -17.73 -2.19
CA ARG A 104 7.42 -18.89 -1.55
C ARG A 104 6.48 -20.08 -1.42
N ILE A 105 5.23 -19.86 -0.99
CA ILE A 105 4.23 -20.93 -0.85
C ILE A 105 3.92 -21.56 -2.21
N ALA A 106 3.67 -20.74 -3.23
CA ALA A 106 3.43 -21.21 -4.59
C ALA A 106 4.60 -22.03 -5.13
N GLY A 107 5.84 -21.54 -4.95
CA GLY A 107 7.04 -22.27 -5.39
C GLY A 107 7.23 -23.62 -4.70
N GLN A 108 6.98 -23.70 -3.39
CA GLN A 108 7.06 -24.96 -2.63
C GLN A 108 6.00 -25.96 -3.09
N ASN A 109 4.74 -25.54 -3.22
CA ASN A 109 3.66 -26.44 -3.65
C ASN A 109 3.78 -26.84 -5.13
N ALA A 110 4.30 -25.96 -5.99
CA ALA A 110 4.54 -26.28 -7.39
C ALA A 110 5.68 -27.32 -7.57
N ALA A 111 6.67 -27.31 -6.68
CA ALA A 111 7.79 -28.26 -6.71
C ALA A 111 7.45 -29.61 -6.04
N ASP A 112 6.49 -29.63 -5.11
CA ASP A 112 6.06 -30.84 -4.41
C ASP A 112 5.39 -31.81 -5.40
N LYS A 113 6.12 -32.86 -5.76
CA LYS A 113 5.63 -33.95 -6.62
C LYS A 113 4.69 -34.86 -5.81
N LYS A 114 3.44 -34.45 -5.66
CA LYS A 114 2.34 -35.37 -5.29
C LYS A 114 1.65 -35.92 -6.53
#